data_AF-A0A6I7Z0G6-F1
#
_entry.id   AF-A0A6I7Z0G6-F1
#
_cell.length_a   1.000
_cell.length_b   1.000
_cell.length_c   1.000
_cell.angle_alpha   90.00
_cell.angle_beta   90.00
_cell.angle_gamma   90.00
#
_symmetry.space_group_name_H-M   'P 1'
#
loop_
_entity.id
_entity.type
_entity.pdbx_description
1 polymer ?
#
loop_
_entity_poly.entity_id
_entity_poly.type
_entity_poly.pdbx_seq_one_letter_code
_entity_poly.pdbx_strand_id
1 'polypeptide(L)' 'MTLSFRNTGGTAVRSGTVSLGTHIIGALGIDWATIGSTRDLPAPIAPGAGTEKSWTVCVDAWRVPLGMHVETRDVSVQWE' A
#
# COMPACT_ATOMS: atom_id res chain seq x y z
N MET A 1 0.07 -7.13 -3.63
CA MET A 1 0.85 -5.90 -3.82
C MET A 1 2.23 -6.12 -3.24
N THR A 2 3.28 -5.79 -3.98
CA THR A 2 4.68 -5.94 -3.53
C THR A 2 5.35 -4.57 -3.59
N LEU A 3 6.02 -4.18 -2.51
CA LEU A 3 6.73 -2.92 -2.41
C LEU A 3 8.18 -3.16 -1.99
N SER A 4 9.08 -2.43 -2.63
CA SER A 4 10.48 -2.36 -2.24
C SER A 4 10.72 -1.08 -1.43
N PHE A 5 11.32 -1.23 -0.27
CA PHE A 5 11.71 -0.15 0.63
C PHE A 5 13.23 0.01 0.58
N ARG A 6 13.71 1.24 0.59
CA ARG A 6 15.14 1.54 0.68
C ARG A 6 15.37 2.68 1.66
N ASN A 7 16.10 2.39 2.73
CA ASN A 7 16.50 3.42 3.69
C ASN A 7 17.76 4.11 3.19
N THR A 8 17.62 5.33 2.68
CA THR A 8 18.76 6.16 2.23
C THR A 8 19.30 7.08 3.33
N GLY A 9 18.74 7.02 4.54
CA GLY A 9 19.19 7.79 5.70
C GLY A 9 20.39 7.18 6.42
N GLY A 10 20.93 7.91 7.40
CA GLY A 10 22.08 7.49 8.21
C GLY A 10 21.72 6.67 9.46
N THR A 11 20.43 6.56 9.80
CA THR A 11 19.91 5.82 10.96
C THR A 11 18.95 4.73 10.53
N ALA A 12 18.82 3.68 11.35
CA ALA A 12 17.86 2.63 11.08
C ALA A 12 16.42 3.13 11.26
N VAL A 13 15.53 2.80 10.32
CA VAL A 13 14.08 2.91 10.53
C VAL A 13 13.67 1.78 11.45
N ARG A 14 13.06 2.09 12.59
CA ARG A 14 12.75 1.10 13.63
C ARG A 14 11.30 0.69 13.64
N SER A 15 10.42 1.59 13.21
CA SER A 15 8.99 1.35 13.11
C SER A 15 8.36 2.23 12.04
N GLY A 16 7.11 1.96 11.74
CA GLY A 16 6.33 2.76 10.81
C GLY A 16 5.20 1.96 10.19
N THR A 17 4.38 2.64 9.41
CA THR A 17 3.24 2.07 8.71
C THR A 17 3.25 2.50 7.25
N VAL A 18 2.85 1.58 6.38
CA VAL A 18 2.47 1.85 5.00
C VAL A 18 0.95 1.84 4.89
N SER A 19 0.39 2.85 4.25
CA SER A 19 -1.03 2.92 3.90
C SER A 19 -1.20 2.79 2.40
N LEU A 20 -2.07 1.87 2.00
CA LEU A 20 -2.38 1.53 0.62
C LEU A 20 -3.82 1.94 0.31
N GLY A 21 -4.03 2.75 -0.73
CA GLY A 21 -5.35 3.08 -1.26
C GLY A 21 -5.72 2.18 -2.43
N THR A 22 -6.86 1.49 -2.31
CA THR A 22 -7.44 0.68 -3.38
C THR A 22 -8.68 1.38 -3.93
N HIS A 23 -8.58 1.83 -5.16
CA HIS A 23 -9.63 2.54 -5.89
C HIS A 23 -10.55 1.52 -6.55
N ILE A 24 -11.85 1.77 -6.47
CA ILE A 24 -12.88 0.99 -7.15
C ILE A 24 -13.31 1.81 -8.36
N ILE A 25 -12.88 1.34 -9.54
CA ILE A 25 -13.07 2.03 -10.80
C ILE A 25 -14.32 1.48 -11.48
N GLY A 26 -15.26 2.36 -11.77
CA GLY A 26 -16.48 2.03 -12.50
C GLY A 26 -16.23 1.77 -13.99
N ALA A 27 -17.22 1.21 -14.68
CA ALA A 27 -17.14 0.88 -16.11
C ALA A 27 -16.80 2.07 -17.04
N LEU A 28 -17.02 3.31 -16.58
CA LEU A 28 -16.68 4.54 -17.32
C LEU A 28 -15.30 5.12 -16.93
N GLY A 29 -14.49 4.40 -16.15
CA GLY A 29 -13.20 4.88 -15.65
C GLY A 29 -13.29 5.88 -14.48
N ILE A 30 -14.49 6.09 -13.93
CA ILE A 30 -14.73 6.98 -12.79
C ILE A 30 -14.30 6.27 -11.51
N ASP A 31 -13.61 6.98 -10.60
CA ASP A 31 -13.36 6.48 -9.25
C ASP A 31 -14.60 6.64 -8.38
N TRP A 32 -15.18 5.52 -7.96
CA TRP A 32 -16.39 5.49 -7.15
C TRP A 32 -16.08 5.49 -5.66
N ALA A 33 -14.95 4.92 -5.25
CA ALA A 33 -14.57 4.79 -3.85
C ALA A 33 -13.11 4.35 -3.70
N THR A 34 -12.44 4.88 -2.66
CA THR A 34 -11.13 4.42 -2.23
C THR A 34 -11.23 3.69 -0.89
N ILE A 35 -10.70 2.48 -0.81
CA ILE A 35 -10.57 1.69 0.41
C ILE A 35 -9.12 1.71 0.89
N GLY A 36 -8.90 2.25 2.08
CA GLY A 36 -7.58 2.29 2.72
C GLY A 36 -7.20 0.98 3.41
N SER A 37 -5.93 0.61 3.36
CA SER A 37 -5.33 -0.52 4.08
C SER A 37 -4.00 -0.11 4.69
N THR A 38 -3.93 -0.02 6.01
CA THR A 38 -2.71 0.30 6.74
C THR A 38 -2.04 -0.97 7.27
N ARG A 39 -0.73 -1.07 7.10
CA ARG A 39 0.11 -2.21 7.51
C ARG A 39 1.41 -1.72 8.12
N ASP A 40 1.98 -2.48 9.03
CA ASP A 40 3.30 -2.18 9.58
C ASP A 40 4.39 -2.34 8.53
N LEU A 41 5.41 -1.49 8.61
CA LEU A 41 6.61 -1.62 7.80
C LEU A 41 7.40 -2.88 8.16
N PRO A 42 8.14 -3.46 7.20
CA PRO A 42 9.11 -4.52 7.45
C PRO A 42 10.35 -3.95 8.15
N ALA A 43 10.18 -3.47 9.38
CA ALA A 43 11.22 -2.87 10.22
C ALA A 43 11.85 -3.93 11.14
N PRO A 44 13.11 -3.73 11.58
CA PRO A 44 13.97 -2.57 11.29
C PRO A 44 14.61 -2.62 9.89
N ILE A 45 14.83 -1.45 9.29
CA ILE A 45 15.56 -1.28 8.02
C ILE A 45 16.83 -0.49 8.29
N ALA A 46 17.99 -1.15 8.23
CA ALA A 46 19.29 -0.56 8.50
C ALA A 46 19.65 0.58 7.51
N PRO A 47 20.56 1.51 7.88
CA PRO A 47 21.04 2.55 6.97
C PRO A 47 21.58 1.96 5.66
N GLY A 48 21.16 2.51 4.53
CA GLY A 48 21.57 2.04 3.19
C GLY A 48 20.94 0.72 2.72
N ALA A 49 20.22 0.01 3.59
CA ALA A 49 19.63 -1.28 3.28
C ALA A 49 18.31 -1.15 2.50
N GLY A 50 17.99 -2.19 1.74
CA GLY A 50 16.71 -2.35 1.08
C GLY A 50 16.02 -3.64 1.53
N THR A 51 14.70 -3.65 1.49
CA THR A 51 13.88 -4.84 1.77
C THR A 51 12.65 -4.83 0.87
N GLU A 52 12.10 -6.00 0.62
CA GLU A 52 10.88 -6.16 -0.16
C GLU A 52 9.82 -6.83 0.70
N LYS A 53 8.58 -6.37 0.58
CA LYS A 53 7.46 -6.98 1.28
C LYS A 53 6.23 -7.01 0.41
N SER A 54 5.56 -8.17 0.47
CA SER A 54 4.30 -8.43 -0.20
C SER A 54 3.16 -8.46 0.81
N TRP A 55 2.06 -7.82 0.47
CA TRP A 55 0.80 -7.89 1.20
C TRP A 55 -0.36 -8.22 0.28
N THR A 56 -1.29 -8.99 0.82
CA THR A 56 -2.62 -9.15 0.23
C THR A 56 -3.47 -7.96 0.67
N VAL A 57 -4.05 -7.26 -0.30
CA VAL A 57 -5.01 -6.20 -0.10
C VAL A 57 -6.34 -6.71 -0.61
N CYS A 58 -7.35 -6.70 0.26
CA CYS A 58 -8.67 -7.25 -0.04
C CYS A 58 -9.68 -6.10 -0.07
N VAL A 59 -10.61 -6.21 -1.02
CA VAL A 59 -11.84 -5.42 -1.05
C VAL A 59 -12.99 -6.41 -1.05
N ASP A 60 -14.04 -6.14 -0.26
CA ASP A 60 -15.21 -7.01 -0.25
C ASP A 60 -15.87 -7.05 -1.63
N ALA A 61 -16.20 -8.24 -2.12
CA ALA A 61 -16.69 -8.43 -3.49
C ALA A 61 -17.97 -7.62 -3.80
N TRP A 62 -18.84 -7.40 -2.81
CA TRP A 62 -20.06 -6.61 -2.98
C TRP A 62 -19.78 -5.14 -3.31
N ARG A 63 -18.58 -4.64 -3.02
CA ARG A 63 -18.13 -3.27 -3.35
C ARG A 63 -17.64 -3.16 -4.79
N VAL A 64 -17.45 -4.27 -5.50
CA VAL A 64 -16.99 -4.29 -6.90
C VAL A 64 -18.06 -4.95 -7.78
N PRO A 65 -19.14 -4.23 -8.12
CA PRO A 65 -20.16 -4.72 -9.06
C PRO A 65 -19.59 -5.12 -10.43
N LEU A 66 -20.39 -5.87 -11.19
CA LEU A 66 -20.07 -6.25 -12.56
C LEU A 66 -19.72 -5.03 -13.43
N GLY A 67 -18.62 -5.12 -14.18
CA GLY A 67 -18.10 -4.03 -14.99
C GLY A 67 -17.20 -3.05 -14.25
N MET A 68 -17.01 -3.21 -12.94
CA MET A 68 -16.02 -2.47 -12.15
C MET A 68 -14.77 -3.30 -11.92
N HIS A 69 -13.66 -2.64 -11.59
CA HIS A 69 -12.41 -3.27 -11.18
C HIS A 69 -11.73 -2.48 -10.07
N VAL A 70 -10.68 -3.05 -9.49
CA VAL A 70 -9.89 -2.40 -8.43
C VAL A 70 -8.49 -2.07 -8.89
N GLU A 71 -7.96 -0.95 -8.42
CA GLU A 71 -6.59 -0.52 -8.68
C GLU A 71 -5.97 -0.03 -7.36
N THR A 72 -4.86 -0.62 -6.94
CA THR A 72 -4.11 -0.13 -5.77
C THR A 72 -3.01 0.80 -6.24
N ARG A 73 -3.06 2.09 -5.87
CA ARG A 73 -2.16 3.13 -6.40
C ARG A 73 -1.59 4.04 -5.33
N ASP A 74 -2.41 4.47 -4.38
CA ASP A 74 -1.95 5.38 -3.35
C ASP A 74 -1.10 4.64 -2.33
N VAL A 75 0.17 5.02 -2.22
CA VAL A 75 1.08 4.49 -1.21
C VAL A 75 1.64 5.65 -0.42
N SER A 76 1.28 5.72 0.86
CA SER A 76 1.91 6.65 1.80
C SER A 76 2.61 5.87 2.89
N VAL A 77 3.72 6.41 3.38
CA VAL A 77 4.51 5.77 4.41
C VAL A 77 4.84 6.77 5.50
N GLN A 78 4.69 6.31 6.75
CA GLN A 78 5.14 7.00 7.95
C GLN A 78 6.16 6.11 8.64
N TRP A 79 7.29 6.67 9.02
CA TRP A 79 8.41 5.95 9.65
C TRP A 79 8.97 6.74 10.82
N GLU A 80 9.50 6.01 11.79
CA GLU A 80 10.16 6.49 13.01
C GLU A 80 11.50 5.79 13.25
#